data_AF-A0A4X1W2M7-F1
#
_entry.id   AF-A0A4X1W2M7-F1
#
_cell.length_a   1.000
_cell.length_b   1.000
_cell.length_c   1.000
_cell.angle_alpha   90.00
_cell.angle_beta   90.00
_cell.angle_gamma   90.00
#
_symmetry.space_group_name_H-M   'P 1'
#
loop_
_entity.id
_entity.type
_entity.pdbx_description
1 polymer ?
#
loop_
_entity_poly.entity_id
_entity_poly.type
_entity_poly.pdbx_seq_one_letter_code
_entity_poly.pdbx_strand_id
1 'polypeptide(L)'
;GTYTTAHDHVRSLNLLSEARDRTYGKCVFPFYYRDGLFHDCVKFKAKHKWCSLNGTYRGYWKYCSEEDFARCVFPFWYRHLIYWECTSDGDAFGKMWCSLTQNYNKDKVWKYCD
;
A
#
# COMPACT_ATOMS: atom_id res chain seq x y z
N GLY A 1 34.50 -16.00 22.42
CA GLY A 1 34.05 -16.20 21.04
C GLY A 1 32.82 -17.06 21.07
N THR A 2 31.66 -16.53 20.68
CA THR A 2 30.40 -17.27 20.71
C THR A 2 30.27 -18.08 19.43
N TYR A 3 30.36 -19.40 19.55
CA TYR A 3 30.07 -20.32 18.45
C TYR A 3 28.56 -20.31 18.20
N THR A 4 28.12 -19.67 17.12
CA THR A 4 26.74 -19.73 16.64
C THR A 4 26.43 -21.16 16.20
N THR A 5 25.41 -21.78 16.79
CA THR A 5 25.04 -23.15 16.46
C THR A 5 24.40 -23.22 15.07
N ALA A 6 24.52 -24.37 14.37
CA ALA A 6 23.89 -24.55 13.06
C ALA A 6 22.36 -24.33 13.09
N HIS A 7 21.73 -24.56 14.26
CA HIS A 7 20.31 -24.31 14.50
C HIS A 7 19.95 -22.81 14.44
N ASP A 8 20.82 -21.94 14.95
CA ASP A 8 20.63 -20.48 14.91
C ASP A 8 20.76 -19.92 13.47
N HIS A 9 21.61 -20.54 12.66
CA HIS A 9 21.75 -20.23 11.23
C HIS A 9 20.52 -20.62 10.41
N VAL A 10 19.96 -21.82 10.63
CA VAL A 10 18.75 -22.29 9.93
C VAL A 10 17.53 -21.44 10.27
N ARG A 11 17.37 -21.04 11.55
CA ARG A 11 16.29 -20.13 11.97
C ARG A 11 16.40 -18.76 11.30
N SER A 12 17.61 -18.23 11.18
CA SER A 12 17.87 -16.95 10.50
C SER A 12 17.61 -17.02 8.99
N LEU A 13 17.98 -18.13 8.33
CA LEU A 13 17.68 -18.36 6.91
C LEU A 13 16.18 -18.54 6.63
N ASN A 14 15.44 -19.20 7.53
CA ASN A 14 13.99 -19.32 7.44
C ASN A 14 13.28 -17.98 7.66
N LEU A 15 13.75 -17.15 8.61
CA LEU A 15 13.23 -15.79 8.77
C LEU A 15 13.51 -14.91 7.55
N LEU A 16 14.66 -15.10 6.89
CA LEU A 16 15.02 -14.40 5.65
C LEU A 16 14.23 -14.91 4.43
N SER A 17 13.89 -16.19 4.36
CA SER A 17 13.02 -16.74 3.31
C SER A 17 11.56 -16.34 3.53
N GLU A 18 11.07 -16.34 4.77
CA GLU A 18 9.76 -15.80 5.17
C GLU A 18 9.67 -14.28 4.89
N ALA A 19 10.76 -13.52 5.08
CA ALA A 19 10.81 -12.10 4.75
C ALA A 19 10.87 -11.82 3.23
N ARG A 20 11.58 -12.67 2.46
CA ARG A 20 11.59 -12.61 0.99
C ARG A 20 10.23 -12.97 0.39
N ASP A 21 9.57 -13.98 0.93
CA ASP A 21 8.22 -14.40 0.52
C ASP A 21 7.16 -13.35 0.88
N ARG A 22 7.33 -12.64 2.00
CA ARG A 22 6.48 -11.50 2.38
C ARG A 22 6.55 -10.30 1.45
N THR A 23 7.46 -10.23 0.48
CA THR A 23 7.56 -9.07 -0.45
C THR A 23 7.42 -9.48 -1.92
N TYR A 24 7.66 -10.75 -2.24
CA TYR A 24 7.44 -11.29 -3.57
C TYR A 24 5.94 -11.44 -3.83
N GLY A 25 5.43 -10.81 -4.91
CA GLY A 25 3.99 -10.89 -5.23
C GLY A 25 3.08 -9.93 -4.49
N LYS A 26 3.62 -8.89 -3.83
CA LYS A 26 2.80 -7.80 -3.25
C LYS A 26 2.57 -6.65 -4.20
N CYS A 27 1.43 -5.99 -4.03
CA CYS A 27 1.15 -4.72 -4.71
C CYS A 27 2.20 -3.67 -4.37
N VAL A 28 2.65 -2.94 -5.38
CA VAL A 28 3.54 -1.79 -5.20
C VAL A 28 2.72 -0.52 -5.41
N PHE A 29 2.73 0.36 -4.43
CA PHE A 29 2.10 1.68 -4.54
C PHE A 29 3.13 2.80 -4.32
N PRO A 30 3.09 3.87 -5.13
CA PRO A 30 2.27 3.98 -6.33
C PRO A 30 2.85 3.13 -7.49
N PHE A 31 2.01 2.76 -8.47
CA PHE A 31 2.46 2.14 -9.71
C PHE A 31 1.95 2.86 -10.95
N TYR A 32 2.80 2.92 -11.97
CA TYR A 32 2.45 3.43 -13.29
C TYR A 32 1.83 2.34 -14.15
N TYR A 33 0.69 2.64 -14.76
CA TYR A 33 0.06 1.81 -15.77
C TYR A 33 -0.59 2.68 -16.84
N ARG A 34 -0.15 2.50 -18.10
CA ARG A 34 -0.46 3.44 -19.20
C ARG A 34 -0.04 4.86 -18.78
N ASP A 35 -0.89 5.86 -19.02
CA ASP A 35 -0.63 7.26 -18.68
C ASP A 35 -1.10 7.65 -17.26
N GLY A 36 -1.33 6.65 -16.38
CA GLY A 36 -1.83 6.86 -15.02
C GLY A 36 -0.85 6.41 -13.94
N LEU A 37 -0.90 7.11 -12.79
CA LEU A 37 -0.21 6.76 -11.54
C LEU A 37 -1.25 6.36 -10.48
N PHE A 38 -1.17 5.14 -9.98
CA PHE A 38 -2.18 4.57 -9.10
C PHE A 38 -1.63 4.26 -7.72
N HIS A 39 -2.36 4.69 -6.70
CA HIS A 39 -1.99 4.53 -5.29
C HIS A 39 -2.83 3.45 -4.60
N ASP A 40 -3.70 2.75 -5.32
CA ASP A 40 -4.55 1.67 -4.79
C ASP A 40 -4.86 0.67 -5.92
N CYS A 41 -5.47 -0.45 -5.56
CA CYS A 41 -6.01 -1.42 -6.49
C CYS A 41 -7.05 -0.80 -7.43
N VAL A 42 -6.85 -0.99 -8.72
CA VAL A 42 -7.65 -0.34 -9.77
C VAL A 42 -8.64 -1.31 -10.41
N LYS A 43 -9.76 -0.77 -10.90
CA LYS A 43 -10.72 -1.49 -11.74
C LYS A 43 -10.91 -0.72 -13.05
N PHE A 44 -10.54 -1.35 -14.16
CA PHE A 44 -10.89 -0.88 -15.51
C PHE A 44 -12.00 -1.77 -16.07
N LYS A 45 -11.84 -2.23 -17.32
CA LYS A 45 -12.70 -3.25 -17.95
C LYS A 45 -12.53 -4.66 -17.32
N ALA A 46 -11.80 -4.77 -16.21
CA ALA A 46 -11.56 -6.01 -15.52
C ALA A 46 -12.73 -6.34 -14.58
N LYS A 47 -13.03 -7.64 -14.44
CA LYS A 47 -14.05 -8.13 -13.51
C LYS A 47 -13.69 -7.81 -12.05
N HIS A 48 -12.42 -8.02 -11.70
CA HIS A 48 -11.87 -7.83 -10.35
C HIS A 48 -10.83 -6.70 -10.31
N LYS A 49 -10.64 -6.09 -9.14
CA LYS A 49 -9.59 -5.09 -8.92
C LYS A 49 -8.22 -5.75 -8.93
N TRP A 50 -7.20 -5.03 -9.38
CA TRP A 50 -5.84 -5.55 -9.51
C TRP A 50 -4.80 -4.47 -9.22
N CYS A 51 -3.55 -4.90 -9.02
CA CYS A 51 -2.41 -4.02 -8.79
C CYS A 51 -1.18 -4.53 -9.54
N SER A 52 -0.21 -3.65 -9.79
CA SER A 52 1.10 -4.08 -10.29
C SER A 52 2.01 -4.51 -9.14
N LEU A 53 2.89 -5.46 -9.43
CA LEU A 53 3.92 -5.94 -8.51
C LEU A 53 5.24 -5.14 -8.65
N ASN A 54 5.25 -4.12 -9.51
CA ASN A 54 6.39 -3.23 -9.75
C ASN A 54 5.88 -1.78 -9.88
N GLY A 55 6.74 -0.81 -9.58
CA GLY A 55 6.39 0.62 -9.69
C GLY A 55 6.07 1.07 -11.12
N THR A 56 6.51 0.33 -12.14
CA THR A 56 6.07 0.53 -13.53
C THR A 56 5.57 -0.81 -14.06
N TYR A 57 4.33 -0.86 -14.53
CA TYR A 57 3.73 -2.09 -15.04
C TYR A 57 4.53 -2.66 -16.20
N ARG A 58 5.04 -3.88 -16.01
CA ARG A 58 5.83 -4.65 -17.00
C ARG A 58 5.25 -6.04 -17.26
N GLY A 59 3.97 -6.24 -16.95
CA GLY A 59 3.30 -7.54 -17.05
C GLY A 59 3.21 -8.32 -15.73
N TYR A 60 3.85 -7.85 -14.65
CA TYR A 60 3.70 -8.42 -13.31
C TYR A 60 2.54 -7.75 -12.55
N TRP A 61 1.49 -8.52 -12.31
CA TRP A 61 0.27 -8.06 -11.63
C TRP A 61 -0.45 -9.23 -10.95
N LYS A 62 -1.35 -8.91 -10.02
CA LYS A 62 -2.30 -9.86 -9.44
C LYS A 62 -3.65 -9.21 -9.21
N TYR A 63 -4.69 -10.04 -9.06
CA TYR A 63 -5.96 -9.57 -8.50
C TYR A 63 -5.77 -9.27 -7.02
N CYS A 64 -6.39 -8.19 -6.56
CA CYS A 64 -6.31 -7.79 -5.17
C CYS A 64 -7.24 -8.61 -4.29
N SER A 65 -6.72 -9.07 -3.16
CA SER A 65 -7.50 -9.46 -1.99
C SER A 65 -7.68 -8.25 -1.04
N GLU A 66 -8.37 -8.43 0.09
CA GLU A 66 -8.62 -7.35 1.06
C GLU A 66 -7.32 -6.73 1.63
N GLU A 67 -6.28 -7.54 1.80
CA GLU A 67 -4.98 -7.09 2.31
C GLU A 67 -4.14 -6.30 1.30
N ASP A 68 -4.52 -6.32 0.02
CA ASP A 68 -3.80 -5.69 -1.07
C ASP A 68 -4.18 -4.23 -1.31
N PHE A 69 -5.31 -3.79 -0.75
CA PHE A 69 -5.73 -2.40 -0.85
C PHE A 69 -4.76 -1.49 -0.11
N ALA A 70 -4.50 -0.34 -0.71
CA ALA A 70 -3.60 0.64 -0.15
C ALA A 70 -4.06 1.08 1.25
N ARG A 71 -3.11 1.11 2.17
CA ARG A 71 -3.36 1.62 3.52
C ARG A 71 -3.28 3.13 3.54
N CYS A 72 -4.00 3.72 4.47
CA CYS A 72 -3.85 5.13 4.80
C CYS A 72 -2.38 5.45 5.11
N VAL A 73 -1.92 6.60 4.64
CA VAL A 73 -0.62 7.15 5.02
C VAL A 73 -0.82 8.05 6.22
N PHE A 74 -0.16 7.74 7.33
CA PHE A 74 -0.18 8.56 8.53
C PHE A 74 1.25 8.98 8.91
N PRO A 75 1.45 10.23 9.37
CA PRO A 75 0.47 11.31 9.31
C PRO A 75 0.28 11.84 7.89
N PHE A 76 -0.90 12.40 7.58
CA PHE A 76 -1.13 13.13 6.32
C PHE A 76 -1.59 14.58 6.55
N TRP A 77 -1.26 15.44 5.58
CA TRP A 77 -1.57 16.86 5.64
C TRP A 77 -2.81 17.20 4.83
N TYR A 78 -3.81 17.79 5.49
CA TYR A 78 -5.01 18.31 4.83
C TYR A 78 -5.35 19.71 5.35
N ARG A 79 -5.52 20.65 4.43
CA ARG A 79 -5.62 22.08 4.69
C ARG A 79 -4.46 22.54 5.59
N HIS A 80 -4.75 23.01 6.79
CA HIS A 80 -3.75 23.51 7.74
C HIS A 80 -3.54 22.54 8.92
N LEU A 81 -4.01 21.30 8.81
CA LEU A 81 -3.98 20.29 9.89
C LEU A 81 -3.20 19.03 9.47
N ILE A 82 -2.70 18.33 10.48
CA ILE A 82 -2.00 17.04 10.36
C ILE A 82 -2.86 15.97 11.04
N TYR A 83 -3.22 14.92 10.30
CA TYR A 83 -4.07 13.84 10.78
C TYR A 83 -3.26 12.56 10.97
N TRP A 84 -3.48 11.91 12.11
CA TRP A 84 -2.84 10.63 12.50
C TRP A 84 -3.81 9.44 12.41
N GLU A 85 -5.07 9.72 12.09
CA GLU A 85 -6.15 8.76 11.95
C GLU A 85 -7.12 9.24 10.86
N CYS A 86 -8.13 8.44 10.56
CA CYS A 86 -9.18 8.84 9.63
C CYS A 86 -9.96 10.04 10.17
N THR A 87 -10.37 10.93 9.27
CA THR A 87 -11.14 12.13 9.62
C THR A 87 -12.37 12.24 8.75
N SER A 88 -13.42 12.89 9.25
CA SER A 88 -14.59 13.29 8.47
C SER A 88 -14.47 14.72 7.92
N ASP A 89 -13.35 15.40 8.18
CA ASP A 89 -13.18 16.81 7.86
C ASP A 89 -13.33 17.08 6.36
N GLY A 90 -14.30 17.93 6.02
CA GLY A 90 -14.61 18.32 4.65
C GLY A 90 -15.44 17.31 3.86
N ASP A 91 -15.83 16.16 4.43
CA ASP A 91 -16.85 15.29 3.83
C ASP A 91 -18.24 15.76 4.25
N ALA A 92 -19.14 15.94 3.28
CA ALA A 92 -20.47 16.51 3.52
C ALA A 92 -21.41 15.59 4.33
N PHE A 93 -21.11 14.29 4.37
CA PHE A 93 -21.95 13.27 5.02
C PHE A 93 -21.28 12.70 6.29
N GLY A 94 -20.17 13.30 6.73
CA GLY A 94 -19.44 12.86 7.91
C GLY A 94 -18.72 11.52 7.73
N LYS A 95 -18.51 11.05 6.50
CA LYS A 95 -17.80 9.79 6.26
C LYS A 95 -16.32 9.95 6.54
N MET A 96 -15.77 9.00 7.31
CA MET A 96 -14.35 8.96 7.64
C MET A 96 -13.52 8.60 6.42
N TRP A 97 -12.46 9.37 6.18
CA TRP A 97 -11.54 9.19 5.07
C TRP A 97 -10.09 9.43 5.52
N CYS A 98 -9.15 8.95 4.71
CA CYS A 98 -7.73 9.15 4.91
C CYS A 98 -7.00 9.38 3.59
N SER A 99 -5.83 10.02 3.63
CA SER A 99 -4.99 10.13 2.44
C SER A 99 -4.19 8.86 2.17
N LEU A 100 -3.92 8.59 0.89
CA LEU A 100 -2.97 7.57 0.45
C LEU A 100 -1.57 8.16 0.17
N THR A 101 -1.35 9.41 0.55
CA THR A 101 -0.11 10.16 0.37
C THR A 101 0.15 11.01 1.60
N GLN A 102 1.40 11.40 1.85
CA GLN A 102 1.71 12.27 2.99
C GLN A 102 1.11 13.67 2.84
N ASN A 103 1.03 14.19 1.61
CA ASN A 103 0.54 15.54 1.34
C ASN A 103 -0.73 15.50 0.47
N TYR A 104 -1.88 15.26 1.10
CA TYR A 104 -3.17 15.31 0.41
C TYR A 104 -3.39 16.66 -0.29
N ASN A 105 -2.93 17.77 0.31
CA ASN A 105 -3.14 19.08 -0.29
C ASN A 105 -2.59 19.19 -1.71
N LYS A 106 -1.45 18.54 -1.97
CA LYS A 106 -0.81 18.47 -3.28
C LYS A 106 -1.40 17.36 -4.15
N ASP A 107 -1.47 16.14 -3.60
CA ASP A 107 -1.68 14.95 -4.41
C ASP A 107 -3.16 14.61 -4.60
N LYS A 108 -4.04 15.05 -3.68
CA LYS A 108 -5.49 14.82 -3.69
C LYS A 108 -5.88 13.35 -3.78
N VAL A 109 -5.02 12.44 -3.30
CA VAL A 109 -5.26 10.99 -3.30
C VAL A 109 -5.75 10.54 -1.91
N TRP A 110 -6.87 9.86 -1.88
CA TRP A 110 -7.54 9.46 -0.65
C TRP A 110 -8.47 8.26 -0.87
N LYS A 111 -8.93 7.67 0.23
CA LYS A 111 -10.02 6.69 0.26
C LYS A 111 -10.88 6.87 1.50
N TYR A 112 -12.11 6.35 1.45
CA TYR A 112 -12.89 6.16 2.66
C TYR A 112 -12.24 5.09 3.53
N CYS A 113 -12.34 5.29 4.84
CA CYS A 113 -12.01 4.26 5.81
C CYS A 113 -13.19 3.31 5.98
N ASP A 114 -12.88 2.06 6.31
CA ASP A 114 -13.87 1.03 6.64
C ASP A 114 -14.39 1.22 8.09
#